data_AF-A0A9P9DL15-F1
#
_entry.id   AF-A0A9P9DL15-F1
#
_cell.length_a   1.000
_cell.length_b   1.000
_cell.length_c   1.000
_cell.angle_alpha   90.00
_cell.angle_beta   90.00
_cell.angle_gamma   90.00
#
_symmetry.space_group_name_H-M   'P 1'
#
loop_
_entity.id
_entity.type
_entity.pdbx_description
1 polymer ?
#
loop_
_entity_poly.entity_id
_entity_poly.type
_entity_poly.pdbx_seq_one_letter_code
_entity_poly.pdbx_strand_id
1 'polypeptide(L)'
;MASAQTILVTGANGYVILHVIKSLLGQGYNYWGTQLETAFVTDVTKPESYRDALDETIAGVIHAASPVHGDAQDNVRDMLGPAIKGATAILDAIS
;
A
#
# COMPACT_ATOMS: atom_id res chain seq x y z
N MET A 1 9.19 -26.04 -7.49
CA MET A 1 8.43 -25.27 -6.48
C MET A 1 8.26 -23.87 -7.02
N ALA A 2 7.05 -23.30 -7.00
CA ALA A 2 6.85 -21.92 -7.45
C ALA A 2 7.63 -20.97 -6.53
N SER A 3 8.25 -19.93 -7.10
CA SER A 3 8.91 -18.90 -6.30
C SER A 3 7.90 -18.22 -5.38
N ALA A 4 8.29 -17.98 -4.14
CA ALA A 4 7.66 -17.00 -3.26
C ALA A 4 7.46 -15.68 -4.04
N GLN A 5 6.23 -15.16 -4.10
CA GLN A 5 5.92 -13.86 -4.70
C GLN A 5 5.60 -12.87 -3.60
N THR A 6 6.23 -11.69 -3.66
CA THR A 6 6.05 -10.60 -2.70
C THR A 6 5.01 -9.60 -3.20
N ILE A 7 4.01 -9.26 -2.39
CA ILE A 7 3.04 -8.20 -2.65
C ILE A 7 3.26 -7.03 -1.68
N LEU A 8 3.34 -5.80 -2.18
CA LEU A 8 3.31 -4.61 -1.34
C LEU A 8 1.86 -4.20 -1.06
N VAL A 9 1.53 -3.91 0.21
CA VAL A 9 0.18 -3.49 0.61
C VAL A 9 0.24 -2.17 1.38
N THR A 10 -0.45 -1.13 0.90
CA THR A 10 -0.59 0.14 1.65
C THR A 10 -1.87 0.16 2.47
N GLY A 11 -1.86 0.85 3.60
CA GLY A 11 -3.04 1.00 4.45
C GLY A 11 -3.42 -0.27 5.21
N ALA A 12 -2.45 -1.17 5.49
CA ALA A 12 -2.62 -2.51 6.06
C ALA A 12 -3.43 -2.61 7.36
N ASN A 13 -3.72 -1.49 8.03
CA ASN A 13 -4.60 -1.39 9.20
C ASN A 13 -6.10 -1.23 8.85
N GLY A 14 -6.44 -1.02 7.59
CA GLY A 14 -7.81 -0.79 7.13
C GLY A 14 -8.69 -2.03 7.22
N TYR A 15 -9.98 -1.82 7.49
CA TYR A 15 -10.95 -2.89 7.69
C TYR A 15 -11.02 -3.88 6.50
N VAL A 16 -11.13 -3.36 5.28
CA VAL A 16 -11.20 -4.20 4.06
C VAL A 16 -9.86 -4.87 3.78
N ILE A 17 -8.75 -4.14 3.92
CA ILE A 17 -7.45 -4.66 3.53
C ILE A 17 -6.97 -5.78 4.46
N LEU A 18 -7.35 -5.78 5.74
CA LEU A 18 -7.05 -6.88 6.65
C LEU A 18 -7.66 -8.21 6.18
N HIS A 19 -8.84 -8.17 5.55
CA HIS A 19 -9.47 -9.35 4.97
C HIS A 19 -8.73 -9.83 3.71
N VAL A 20 -8.28 -8.90 2.88
CA VAL A 20 -7.46 -9.20 1.69
C VAL A 20 -6.12 -9.82 2.13
N ILE A 21 -5.44 -9.24 3.11
CA ILE A 21 -4.19 -9.79 3.68
C ILE A 21 -4.41 -11.20 4.21
N LYS A 22 -5.50 -11.44 4.96
CA LYS A 22 -5.88 -12.78 5.43
C LYS A 22 -6.07 -13.77 4.28
N SER A 23 -6.73 -13.35 3.20
CA SER A 23 -6.93 -14.18 2.00
C SER A 23 -5.64 -14.47 1.22
N LEU A 24 -4.72 -13.50 1.17
CA LEU A 24 -3.40 -13.68 0.53
C LEU A 24 -2.54 -14.68 1.31
N LEU A 25 -2.51 -14.55 2.65
CA LEU A 25 -1.84 -15.49 3.55
C LEU A 25 -2.38 -16.92 3.39
N GLY A 26 -3.70 -17.08 3.30
CA GLY A 26 -4.34 -18.38 3.10
C GLY A 26 -4.02 -19.03 1.74
N GLN A 27 -3.61 -18.23 0.74
CA GLN A 27 -3.23 -18.69 -0.59
C GLN A 27 -1.71 -18.91 -0.76
N GLY A 28 -0.92 -18.66 0.30
CA GLY A 28 0.53 -18.80 0.25
C GLY A 28 1.24 -17.65 -0.49
N TYR A 29 0.56 -16.52 -0.69
CA TYR A 29 1.24 -15.29 -1.10
C TYR A 29 2.03 -14.73 0.07
N ASN A 30 3.24 -14.28 -0.26
CA ASN A 30 4.07 -13.54 0.66
C ASN A 30 3.78 -12.07 0.42
N TYR A 31 3.50 -11.31 1.47
CA TYR A 31 3.74 -9.88 1.44
C TYR A 31 4.94 -9.73 2.35
N TRP A 32 6.03 -9.19 1.80
CA TRP A 32 7.35 -9.24 2.41
C TRP A 32 7.57 -10.49 3.31
N GLY A 33 7.58 -11.67 2.66
CA GLY A 33 7.88 -12.99 3.25
C GLY A 33 6.68 -13.84 3.69
N THR A 34 6.89 -15.15 3.89
CA THR A 34 5.98 -16.09 4.61
C THR A 34 5.77 -15.70 6.09
N GLN A 35 6.32 -14.55 6.48
CA GLN A 35 6.22 -13.84 7.74
C GLN A 35 5.69 -12.44 7.42
N LEU A 36 4.80 -11.92 8.25
CA LEU A 36 4.36 -10.52 8.17
C LEU A 36 5.56 -9.60 8.35
N GLU A 37 5.99 -8.90 7.30
CA GLU A 37 6.99 -7.83 7.43
C GLU A 37 6.36 -6.48 7.08
N THR A 38 6.79 -5.45 7.80
CA THR A 38 6.21 -4.12 7.76
C THR A 38 7.25 -3.12 7.27
N ALA A 39 6.97 -2.42 6.18
CA ALA A 39 7.75 -1.28 5.73
C ALA A 39 7.07 0.03 6.16
N PHE A 40 7.85 1.00 6.60
CA PHE A 40 7.35 2.34 6.95
C PHE A 40 7.32 3.24 5.71
N VAL A 41 6.12 3.52 5.20
CA VAL A 41 5.90 4.57 4.20
C VAL A 41 5.46 5.83 4.94
N THR A 42 6.38 6.79 5.05
CA THR A 42 6.17 8.01 5.86
C THR A 42 5.10 8.94 5.32
N ASP A 43 4.91 8.96 3.99
CA ASP A 43 3.91 9.77 3.30
C ASP A 43 3.49 9.08 2.00
N VAL A 44 2.29 8.50 1.97
CA VAL A 44 1.79 7.79 0.78
C VAL A 44 1.53 8.70 -0.43
N THR A 45 1.58 10.02 -0.24
CA THR A 45 1.39 11.00 -1.32
C THR A 45 2.69 11.36 -2.04
N LYS A 46 3.81 10.76 -1.63
CA LYS A 46 5.16 11.04 -2.14
C LYS A 46 5.81 9.77 -2.70
N PRO A 47 6.20 9.75 -3.99
CA PRO A 47 6.86 8.58 -4.59
C PRO A 47 8.15 8.18 -3.84
N GLU A 48 8.94 9.15 -3.38
CA GLU A 48 10.19 8.91 -2.67
C GLU A 48 10.02 8.19 -1.33
N SER A 49 8.82 8.25 -0.73
CA SER A 49 8.51 7.56 0.53
C SER A 49 8.34 6.04 0.36
N TYR A 50 8.33 5.54 -0.87
CA TYR A 50 8.23 4.10 -1.18
C TYR A 50 9.58 3.41 -1.40
N ARG A 51 10.69 4.17 -1.44
CA ARG A 51 12.03 3.63 -1.81
C ARG A 51 12.46 2.43 -0.99
N ASP A 52 12.22 2.46 0.32
CA ASP A 52 12.63 1.38 1.22
C ASP A 52 11.62 0.21 1.21
N ALA A 53 10.43 0.41 0.65
CA ALA A 53 9.37 -0.57 0.56
C ALA A 53 9.29 -1.27 -0.81
N LEU A 54 10.07 -0.79 -1.79
CA LEU A 54 10.07 -1.29 -3.17
C LEU A 54 11.42 -1.91 -3.53
N ASP A 55 11.38 -3.15 -4.01
CA ASP A 55 12.53 -3.84 -4.58
C ASP A 55 12.12 -4.75 -5.76
N GLU A 56 13.12 -5.36 -6.40
CA GLU A 56 12.97 -6.24 -7.57
C GLU A 56 12.23 -7.57 -7.29
N THR A 57 11.96 -7.90 -6.02
CA THR A 57 11.23 -9.10 -5.62
C THR A 57 9.71 -8.90 -5.61
N ILE A 58 9.25 -7.65 -5.71
CA ILE A 58 7.83 -7.30 -5.65
C ILE A 58 7.14 -7.66 -6.96
N ALA A 59 6.19 -8.59 -6.86
CA ALA A 59 5.37 -9.05 -7.98
C ALA A 59 4.17 -8.13 -8.25
N GLY A 60 3.75 -7.34 -7.25
CA GLY A 60 2.62 -6.44 -7.40
C GLY A 60 2.34 -5.59 -6.17
N VAL A 61 1.44 -4.62 -6.35
CA VAL A 61 1.04 -3.67 -5.30
C VAL A 61 -0.48 -3.66 -5.13
N ILE A 62 -0.94 -3.68 -3.89
CA ILE A 62 -2.31 -3.42 -3.49
C ILE A 62 -2.33 -2.10 -2.71
N HIS A 63 -2.82 -1.04 -3.34
CA HIS A 63 -2.94 0.26 -2.70
C HIS A 63 -4.33 0.41 -2.07
N ALA A 64 -4.41 0.43 -0.74
CA ALA A 64 -5.65 0.63 0.00
C ALA A 64 -5.59 1.77 1.01
N ALA A 65 -4.43 2.40 1.19
CA ALA A 65 -4.33 3.65 1.95
C ALA A 65 -5.11 4.75 1.23
N SER A 66 -6.01 5.42 1.94
CA SER A 66 -6.75 6.57 1.43
C SER A 66 -7.07 7.51 2.60
N PRO A 67 -7.08 8.83 2.40
CA PRO A 67 -7.54 9.76 3.43
C PRO A 67 -9.00 9.46 3.83
N VAL A 68 -9.21 9.11 5.09
CA VAL A 68 -10.54 8.92 5.68
C VAL A 68 -10.70 9.93 6.82
N HIS A 69 -11.44 11.02 6.57
CA HIS A 69 -11.76 12.03 7.57
C HIS A 69 -13.27 12.26 7.61
N GLY A 70 -13.85 12.30 8.82
CA GLY A 70 -15.27 12.56 9.01
C GLY A 70 -15.65 14.04 9.08
N ASP A 71 -14.66 14.94 9.08
CA ASP A 71 -14.84 16.38 9.29
C ASP A 71 -13.91 17.21 8.39
N ALA A 72 -14.07 17.05 7.07
CA ALA A 72 -13.32 17.84 6.10
C ALA A 72 -13.84 19.30 6.08
N GLN A 73 -12.92 20.26 6.22
CA GLN A 73 -13.26 21.69 6.17
C GLN A 73 -13.15 22.23 4.74
N ASP A 74 -12.21 21.69 3.96
CA ASP A 74 -12.04 21.94 2.54
C ASP A 74 -11.89 20.60 1.80
N ASN A 75 -12.89 20.25 0.99
CA ASN A 75 -12.92 18.95 0.30
C ASN A 75 -11.73 18.74 -0.65
N VAL A 76 -11.20 19.80 -1.26
CA VAL A 76 -10.09 19.69 -2.21
C VAL A 76 -8.78 19.50 -1.46
N ARG A 77 -8.52 20.36 -0.48
CA ARG A 77 -7.27 20.32 0.29
C ARG A 77 -7.21 19.09 1.20
N ASP A 78 -8.32 18.75 1.85
CA ASP A 78 -8.35 17.76 2.94
C ASP A 78 -8.64 16.33 2.44
N MET A 79 -9.28 16.18 1.27
CA MET A 79 -9.65 14.86 0.72
C MET A 79 -9.19 14.62 -0.72
N LEU A 80 -9.67 15.39 -1.69
CA LEU A 80 -9.47 15.09 -3.12
C LEU A 80 -7.99 15.17 -3.51
N GLY A 81 -7.30 16.24 -3.11
CA GLY A 81 -5.89 16.43 -3.38
C GLY A 81 -5.03 15.30 -2.83
N PRO A 82 -5.13 14.96 -1.52
CA PRO A 82 -4.42 13.82 -0.94
C PRO A 82 -4.80 12.47 -1.57
N ALA A 83 -6.08 12.24 -1.90
CA ALA A 83 -6.52 10.99 -2.53
C ALA A 83 -5.93 10.81 -3.94
N ILE A 84 -5.96 11.87 -4.76
CA ILE A 84 -5.36 11.85 -6.09
C ILE A 84 -3.85 11.61 -5.98
N LYS A 85 -3.16 12.40 -5.14
CA LYS A 85 -1.71 12.27 -4.97
C LYS A 85 -1.31 10.90 -4.42
N GLY A 86 -2.06 10.34 -3.47
CA GLY A 86 -1.80 9.01 -2.94
C GLY A 86 -1.91 7.92 -4.02
N ALA A 87 -2.95 8.00 -4.87
CA ALA A 87 -3.16 7.04 -5.95
C ALA A 87 -2.10 7.15 -7.06
N THR A 88 -1.63 8.36 -7.38
CA THR A 88 -0.61 8.55 -8.43
C THR A 88 0.81 8.30 -7.92
N ALA A 89 1.13 8.66 -6.68
CA ALA A 89 2.49 8.55 -6.15
C ALA A 89 3.03 7.12 -6.15
N ILE A 90 2.16 6.14 -5.86
CA ILE A 90 2.56 4.72 -5.94
C ILE A 90 2.82 4.27 -7.38
N LEU A 91 2.08 4.80 -8.36
CA LEU A 91 2.30 4.50 -9.78
C LEU A 91 3.64 5.08 -10.25
N ASP A 92 3.93 6.31 -9.84
CA ASP A 92 5.21 6.97 -10.12
C ASP A 92 6.38 6.23 -9.44
N ALA A 93 6.16 5.63 -8.27
CA ALA A 93 7.18 4.90 -7.52
C ALA A 93 7.53 3.52 -8.13
N ILE A 94 6.59 2.90 -8.84
CA ILE A 94 6.77 1.58 -9.48
C ILE A 94 7.10 1.66 -10.99
N SER A 95 7.12 2.87 -11.54
CA SER A 95 7.49 3.14 -12.95
C SER A 95 9.00 3.17 -13.13
#